data_AF-A0A1Y1QC33-F1
#
_entry.id   AF-A0A1Y1QC33-F1
#
_cell.length_a   1.000
_cell.length_b   1.000
_cell.length_c   1.000
_cell.angle_alpha   90.00
_cell.angle_beta   90.00
_cell.angle_gamma   90.00
#
_symmetry.space_group_name_H-M   'P 1'
#
loop_
_entity.id
_entity.type
_entity.pdbx_description
1 polymer ?
#
loop_
_entity_poly.entity_id
_entity_poly.type
_entity_poly.pdbx_seq_one_letter_code
_entity_poly.pdbx_strand_id
1 'polypeptide(L)'
;MQAIQHLRRFPAQQPLLFLLLAIAVWFLLYRSLIPASEALVAALPVERDSHLGGALQFFFYDTPKVLLLLTGIVFVMGIIHTFISPERTRAMLSGKRLGVGNAMAATLGIVTPFCSCSAVPLFIGFLQAGVPLGVTFSFLISAPMVNEVALILLFGLFGWQVAALYLLMGLLIAIFAGMLIGKLNMEDHLEDWVRKMQNTQSAGNVGASAMSWAERVQHGFAHVREIVGKVWPYIVVGVGLGALIHGFVPE
;
A
#
# COMPACT_ATOMS: atom_id res chain seq x y z
N MET A 1 -4.86 13.89 32.56
CA MET A 1 -3.68 13.87 31.66
C MET A 1 -2.87 12.58 31.70
N GLN A 2 -2.66 11.92 32.86
CA GLN A 2 -1.90 10.66 32.95
C GLN A 2 -2.54 9.46 32.23
N ALA A 3 -3.88 9.33 32.22
CA ALA A 3 -4.58 8.24 31.53
C ALA A 3 -4.37 8.26 30.01
N ILE A 4 -4.29 9.44 29.40
CA ILE A 4 -4.01 9.63 27.97
C ILE A 4 -2.56 9.23 27.65
N GLN A 5 -1.60 9.52 28.55
CA GLN A 5 -0.21 9.07 28.41
C GLN A 5 -0.08 7.55 28.53
N HIS A 6 -0.87 6.89 29.39
CA HIS A 6 -0.86 5.43 29.54
C HIS A 6 -1.41 4.72 28.30
N LEU A 7 -2.50 5.23 27.71
CA LEU A 7 -3.04 4.77 26.43
C LEU A 7 -2.02 4.93 25.28
N ARG A 8 -1.26 6.03 25.28
CA ARG A 8 -0.22 6.29 24.28
C ARG A 8 1.00 5.37 24.42
N ARG A 9 1.26 4.84 25.62
CA ARG A 9 2.36 3.90 25.92
C ARG A 9 1.98 2.43 25.79
N PHE A 10 0.69 2.10 25.70
CA PHE A 10 0.20 0.73 25.54
C PHE A 10 0.79 -0.02 24.32
N PRO A 11 0.85 0.56 23.11
CA PRO A 11 1.53 -0.08 21.98
C PRO A 11 3.04 -0.25 22.20
N ALA A 12 3.64 0.48 23.15
CA ALA A 12 5.06 0.39 23.48
C ALA A 12 5.40 -0.67 24.54
N GLN A 13 4.45 -1.04 25.41
CA GLN A 13 4.66 -2.00 26.49
C GLN A 13 4.21 -3.42 26.13
N GLN A 14 3.13 -3.58 25.35
CA GLN A 14 2.58 -4.88 24.95
C GLN A 14 2.08 -4.87 23.49
N PRO A 15 3.00 -4.77 22.51
CA PRO A 15 2.63 -4.60 21.10
C PRO A 15 1.79 -5.76 20.54
N LEU A 16 2.05 -6.99 20.98
CA LEU A 16 1.34 -8.18 20.51
C LEU A 16 -0.11 -8.21 21.01
N LEU A 17 -0.32 -7.85 22.28
CA LEU A 17 -1.64 -7.78 22.90
C LEU A 17 -2.46 -6.62 22.32
N PHE A 18 -1.80 -5.51 22.02
CA PHE A 18 -2.38 -4.40 21.28
C PHE A 18 -2.79 -4.81 19.86
N LEU A 19 -1.96 -5.55 19.11
CA LEU A 19 -2.30 -6.04 17.78
C LEU A 19 -3.50 -7.00 17.80
N LEU A 20 -3.54 -7.93 18.77
CA LEU A 20 -4.68 -8.85 18.93
C LEU A 20 -5.97 -8.09 19.27
N LEU A 21 -5.91 -7.11 20.18
CA LEU A 21 -7.04 -6.24 20.50
C LEU A 21 -7.46 -5.39 19.30
N ALA A 22 -6.51 -4.83 18.56
CA ALA A 22 -6.79 -4.05 17.36
C ALA A 22 -7.50 -4.90 16.30
N ILE A 23 -7.06 -6.14 16.08
CA ILE A 23 -7.72 -7.10 15.17
C ILE A 23 -9.11 -7.48 15.67
N ALA A 24 -9.28 -7.70 16.98
CA ALA A 24 -10.59 -8.00 17.55
C ALA A 24 -11.57 -6.83 17.40
N VAL A 25 -11.12 -5.60 17.72
CA VAL A 25 -11.89 -4.37 17.53
C VAL A 25 -12.20 -4.15 16.05
N TRP A 26 -11.23 -4.35 15.17
CA TRP A 26 -11.40 -4.29 13.72
C TRP A 26 -12.50 -5.22 13.23
N PHE A 27 -12.45 -6.47 13.65
CA PHE A 27 -13.40 -7.50 13.25
C PHE A 27 -14.79 -7.23 13.81
N LEU A 28 -14.88 -6.74 15.04
CA LEU A 28 -16.15 -6.29 15.65
C LEU A 28 -16.74 -5.10 14.91
N LEU A 29 -15.93 -4.10 14.58
CA LEU A 29 -16.35 -2.97 13.74
C LEU A 29 -16.82 -3.45 12.38
N TYR A 30 -16.04 -4.33 11.72
CA TYR A 30 -16.37 -4.94 10.43
C TYR A 30 -17.74 -5.65 10.47
N ARG A 31 -18.00 -6.44 11.51
CA ARG A 31 -19.30 -7.11 11.70
C ARG A 31 -20.44 -6.16 12.05
N SER A 32 -20.16 -5.08 12.77
CA SER A 32 -21.17 -4.11 13.18
C SER A 32 -21.61 -3.18 12.04
N LEU A 33 -20.84 -3.07 10.95
CA LEU A 33 -21.21 -2.22 9.80
C LEU A 33 -22.56 -2.58 9.18
N ILE A 34 -22.85 -3.87 9.02
CA ILE A 34 -24.13 -4.33 8.44
C ILE A 34 -25.31 -3.84 9.30
N PRO A 35 -25.43 -4.23 10.58
CA PRO A 35 -26.57 -3.80 11.40
C PRO A 35 -26.59 -2.28 11.64
N ALA A 36 -25.44 -1.60 11.69
CA ALA A 36 -25.37 -0.15 11.83
C ALA A 36 -25.88 0.57 10.58
N SER A 37 -25.53 0.09 9.38
CA SER A 37 -26.02 0.66 8.11
C SER A 37 -27.53 0.49 7.97
N GLU A 38 -28.06 -0.67 8.34
CA GLU A 38 -29.50 -0.94 8.34
C GLU A 38 -30.25 -0.06 9.35
N ALA A 39 -29.70 0.12 10.55
CA ALA A 39 -30.27 1.00 11.57
C ALA A 39 -30.25 2.49 11.15
N LEU A 40 -29.18 2.94 10.49
CA LEU A 40 -29.06 4.30 9.98
C LEU A 40 -30.08 4.59 8.87
N VAL A 41 -30.24 3.67 7.92
CA VAL A 41 -31.23 3.80 6.84
C VAL A 41 -32.65 3.73 7.40
N ALA A 42 -32.90 2.87 8.39
CA ALA A 42 -34.19 2.77 9.08
C ALA A 42 -34.59 4.04 9.85
N ALA A 43 -33.61 4.82 10.30
CA ALA A 43 -33.84 6.08 11.01
C ALA A 43 -34.11 7.25 10.05
N LEU A 44 -33.88 7.09 8.75
CA LEU A 44 -34.15 8.11 7.74
C LEU A 44 -35.60 7.97 7.22
N PRO A 45 -36.29 9.09 6.94
CA PRO A 45 -37.65 9.10 6.40
C PRO A 45 -37.65 8.78 4.90
N VAL A 46 -37.11 7.62 4.51
CA VAL A 46 -36.99 7.16 3.11
C VAL A 46 -37.56 5.75 3.01
N GLU A 47 -38.40 5.51 2.01
CA GLU A 47 -38.96 4.17 1.74
C GLU A 47 -37.84 3.19 1.38
N ARG A 48 -37.80 2.03 2.06
CA ARG A 48 -36.72 1.05 1.92
C ARG A 48 -36.62 0.43 0.52
N ASP A 49 -37.76 0.30 -0.17
CA ASP A 49 -37.82 -0.24 -1.54
C ASP A 49 -37.63 0.84 -2.62
N SER A 50 -37.33 2.09 -2.22
CA SER A 50 -37.05 3.16 -3.17
C SER A 50 -35.59 3.14 -3.63
N HIS A 51 -35.36 3.61 -4.86
CA HIS A 51 -34.03 3.84 -5.42
C HIS A 51 -33.10 4.68 -4.51
N LEU A 52 -33.68 5.62 -3.74
CA LEU A 52 -32.96 6.43 -2.77
C LEU A 52 -32.58 5.64 -1.51
N GLY A 53 -33.43 4.72 -1.04
CA GLY A 53 -33.14 3.84 0.09
C GLY A 53 -31.96 2.91 -0.20
N GLY A 54 -31.95 2.28 -1.39
CA GLY A 54 -30.83 1.44 -1.85
C GLY A 54 -29.52 2.20 -1.99
N ALA A 55 -29.55 3.41 -2.58
CA ALA A 55 -28.38 4.27 -2.71
C ALA A 55 -27.79 4.66 -1.34
N LEU A 56 -28.64 5.06 -0.39
CA LEU A 56 -28.20 5.45 0.95
C LEU A 56 -27.63 4.25 1.72
N GLN A 57 -28.26 3.07 1.61
CA GLN A 57 -27.75 1.85 2.23
C GLN A 57 -26.36 1.48 1.67
N PHE A 58 -26.20 1.50 0.35
CA PHE A 58 -24.90 1.28 -0.30
C PHE A 58 -23.87 2.31 0.20
N PHE A 59 -24.21 3.59 0.24
CA PHE A 59 -23.29 4.62 0.70
C PHE A 59 -22.86 4.44 2.16
N PHE A 60 -23.81 4.23 3.08
CA PHE A 60 -23.53 4.06 4.52
C PHE A 60 -22.88 2.73 4.86
N TYR A 61 -23.04 1.71 4.02
CA TYR A 61 -22.37 0.44 4.18
C TYR A 61 -20.96 0.46 3.58
N ASP A 62 -20.83 0.83 2.32
CA ASP A 62 -19.58 0.70 1.57
C ASP A 62 -18.55 1.77 1.92
N THR A 63 -18.96 3.01 2.24
CA THR A 63 -18.02 4.08 2.61
C THR A 63 -17.17 3.69 3.83
N PRO A 64 -17.76 3.38 5.00
CA PRO A 64 -16.99 2.96 6.16
C PRO A 64 -16.34 1.58 5.98
N LYS A 65 -16.91 0.67 5.18
CA LYS A 65 -16.28 -0.63 4.87
C LYS A 65 -14.97 -0.48 4.09
N VAL A 66 -14.96 0.34 3.04
CA VAL A 66 -13.75 0.61 2.23
C VAL A 66 -12.71 1.35 3.07
N LEU A 67 -13.10 2.35 3.86
CA LEU A 67 -12.17 3.06 4.74
C LEU A 67 -11.55 2.15 5.80
N LEU A 68 -12.37 1.24 6.36
CA LEU A 68 -11.88 0.22 7.27
C LEU A 68 -10.89 -0.66 6.51
N LEU A 69 -11.27 -1.37 5.45
CA LEU A 69 -10.33 -2.22 4.69
C LEU A 69 -9.02 -1.51 4.29
N LEU A 70 -9.10 -0.28 3.79
CA LEU A 70 -7.92 0.53 3.45
C LEU A 70 -7.02 0.79 4.66
N THR A 71 -7.59 1.14 5.80
CA THR A 71 -6.83 1.37 7.03
C THR A 71 -6.03 0.12 7.43
N GLY A 72 -6.54 -1.08 7.14
CA GLY A 72 -5.99 -2.33 7.64
C GLY A 72 -4.84 -2.79 6.76
N ILE A 73 -5.06 -2.74 5.45
CA ILE A 73 -4.02 -3.02 4.47
C ILE A 73 -2.88 -2.00 4.59
N VAL A 74 -3.17 -0.71 4.76
CA VAL A 74 -2.14 0.33 4.94
C VAL A 74 -1.37 0.14 6.23
N PHE A 75 -2.03 -0.23 7.33
CA PHE A 75 -1.35 -0.52 8.60
C PHE A 75 -0.39 -1.70 8.49
N VAL A 76 -0.87 -2.81 7.91
CA VAL A 76 -0.06 -4.02 7.68
C VAL A 76 1.12 -3.70 6.76
N MET A 77 0.89 -2.98 5.65
CA MET A 77 1.96 -2.58 4.74
C MET A 77 2.96 -1.64 5.40
N GLY A 78 2.51 -0.70 6.24
CA GLY A 78 3.37 0.17 7.02
C GLY A 78 4.28 -0.62 7.99
N ILE A 79 3.76 -1.69 8.60
CA ILE A 79 4.57 -2.62 9.40
C ILE A 79 5.54 -3.40 8.52
N ILE A 80 5.10 -3.99 7.41
CA ILE A 80 5.95 -4.76 6.49
C ILE A 80 7.13 -3.92 5.98
N HIS A 81 6.90 -2.63 5.69
CA HIS A 81 7.94 -1.69 5.29
C HIS A 81 9.05 -1.53 6.34
N THR A 82 8.75 -1.72 7.63
CA THR A 82 9.80 -1.71 8.69
C THR A 82 10.69 -2.95 8.67
N PHE A 83 10.24 -4.06 8.05
CA PHE A 83 11.04 -5.27 7.86
C PHE A 83 11.86 -5.21 6.57
N ILE A 84 11.30 -4.61 5.52
CA ILE A 84 11.92 -4.47 4.19
C ILE A 84 12.31 -3.00 4.00
N SER A 85 13.38 -2.57 4.67
CA SER A 85 13.84 -1.20 4.55
C SER A 85 14.58 -0.96 3.22
N PRO A 86 14.39 0.20 2.57
CA PRO A 86 15.10 0.56 1.34
C PRO A 86 16.62 0.37 1.40
N GLU A 87 17.20 0.55 2.57
CA GLU A 87 18.63 0.52 2.84
C GLU A 87 19.20 -0.90 2.84
N ARG A 88 18.43 -1.89 3.31
CA ARG A 88 18.83 -3.32 3.23
C ARG A 88 18.77 -3.81 1.80
N THR A 89 17.70 -3.43 1.10
CA THR A 89 17.55 -3.70 -0.33
C THR A 89 18.66 -3.01 -1.13
N ARG A 90 19.00 -1.74 -0.82
CA ARG A 90 20.19 -1.06 -1.36
C ARG A 90 21.44 -1.88 -1.14
N ALA A 91 21.74 -2.31 0.09
CA ALA A 91 22.96 -3.08 0.37
C ALA A 91 23.03 -4.38 -0.45
N MET A 92 21.89 -4.99 -0.77
CA MET A 92 21.81 -6.18 -1.62
C MET A 92 21.96 -5.87 -3.13
N LEU A 93 21.51 -4.70 -3.58
CA LEU A 93 21.54 -4.29 -5.00
C LEU A 93 22.75 -3.41 -5.37
N SER A 94 23.40 -2.75 -4.41
CA SER A 94 24.54 -1.85 -4.63
C SER A 94 25.78 -2.64 -5.04
N GLY A 95 26.42 -2.25 -6.15
CA GLY A 95 27.65 -2.89 -6.66
C GLY A 95 27.43 -4.06 -7.64
N LYS A 96 26.17 -4.42 -7.92
CA LYS A 96 25.83 -5.42 -8.96
C LYS A 96 25.84 -4.78 -10.35
N ARG A 97 26.17 -5.55 -11.40
CA ARG A 97 26.05 -5.10 -12.80
C ARG A 97 24.61 -4.65 -13.07
N LEU A 98 24.43 -3.54 -13.81
CA LEU A 98 23.12 -2.92 -14.10
C LEU A 98 22.04 -3.94 -14.49
N GLY A 99 22.33 -4.89 -15.40
CA GLY A 99 21.35 -5.91 -15.81
C GLY A 99 20.92 -6.86 -14.70
N VAL A 100 21.85 -7.30 -13.84
CA VAL A 100 21.54 -8.18 -12.69
C VAL A 100 20.78 -7.40 -11.63
N GLY A 101 21.15 -6.12 -11.41
CA GLY A 101 20.42 -5.23 -10.52
C GLY A 101 18.96 -5.06 -10.93
N ASN A 102 18.69 -4.82 -12.22
CA ASN A 102 17.33 -4.69 -12.76
C ASN A 102 16.51 -5.98 -12.55
N ALA A 103 17.08 -7.15 -12.81
CA ALA A 103 16.40 -8.43 -12.61
C ALA A 103 16.08 -8.70 -11.13
N MET A 104 17.03 -8.42 -10.24
CA MET A 104 16.81 -8.54 -8.79
C MET A 104 15.75 -7.56 -8.30
N ALA A 105 15.79 -6.32 -8.77
CA ALA A 105 14.80 -5.28 -8.43
C ALA A 105 13.39 -5.65 -8.90
N ALA A 106 13.26 -6.14 -10.14
CA ALA A 106 11.97 -6.56 -10.68
C ALA A 106 11.41 -7.78 -9.92
N THR A 107 12.26 -8.74 -9.58
CA THR A 107 11.83 -9.91 -8.78
C THR A 107 11.41 -9.49 -7.38
N LEU A 108 12.13 -8.55 -6.76
CA LEU A 108 11.77 -8.03 -5.46
C LEU A 108 10.40 -7.35 -5.52
N GLY A 109 10.13 -6.53 -6.54
CA GLY A 109 8.83 -5.88 -6.71
C GLY A 109 7.67 -6.87 -6.84
N ILE A 110 7.88 -8.00 -7.52
CA ILE A 110 6.87 -9.07 -7.62
C ILE A 110 6.56 -9.71 -6.27
N VAL A 111 7.57 -9.93 -5.42
CA VAL A 111 7.41 -10.55 -4.09
C VAL A 111 6.88 -9.55 -3.05
N THR A 112 7.03 -8.26 -3.33
CA THR A 112 6.55 -7.18 -2.47
C THR A 112 5.60 -6.30 -3.26
N PRO A 113 4.33 -6.71 -3.45
CA PRO A 113 3.33 -6.01 -4.23
C PRO A 113 2.96 -4.70 -3.54
N PHE A 114 3.83 -3.70 -3.69
CA PHE A 114 3.60 -2.40 -3.11
C PHE A 114 2.48 -1.72 -3.89
N CYS A 115 1.46 -1.27 -3.16
CA CYS A 115 0.46 -0.40 -3.74
C CYS A 115 1.13 0.91 -4.18
N SER A 116 0.49 1.62 -5.12
CA SER A 116 0.97 2.93 -5.60
C SER A 116 1.25 3.92 -4.46
N CYS A 117 0.55 3.80 -3.32
CA CYS A 117 0.74 4.62 -2.14
C CYS A 117 2.09 4.41 -1.43
N SER A 118 2.64 3.18 -1.43
CA SER A 118 3.91 2.85 -0.76
C SER A 118 5.08 2.76 -1.74
N ALA A 119 4.81 2.56 -3.02
CA ALA A 119 5.83 2.47 -4.07
C ALA A 119 6.62 3.78 -4.25
N VAL A 120 5.97 4.95 -4.10
CA VAL A 120 6.61 6.26 -4.28
C VAL A 120 7.64 6.58 -3.18
N PRO A 121 7.34 6.47 -1.86
CA PRO A 121 8.35 6.63 -0.82
C PRO A 121 9.54 5.66 -0.96
N LEU A 122 9.27 4.41 -1.36
CA LEU A 122 10.30 3.41 -1.61
C LEU A 122 11.22 3.80 -2.77
N PHE A 123 10.65 4.30 -3.87
CA PHE A 123 11.41 4.82 -5.01
C PHE A 123 12.36 5.94 -4.57
N ILE A 124 11.86 6.92 -3.79
CA ILE A 124 12.68 8.02 -3.27
C ILE A 124 13.78 7.48 -2.35
N GLY A 125 13.45 6.53 -1.47
CA GLY A 125 14.40 5.87 -0.57
C GLY A 125 15.52 5.16 -1.33
N PHE A 126 15.21 4.44 -2.41
CA PHE A 126 16.21 3.79 -3.27
C PHE A 126 17.13 4.80 -3.99
N LEU A 127 16.60 5.94 -4.44
CA LEU A 127 17.43 6.99 -5.07
C LEU A 127 18.31 7.73 -4.07
N GLN A 128 17.80 8.06 -2.88
CA GLN A 128 18.62 8.56 -1.75
C GLN A 128 19.70 7.56 -1.36
N ALA A 129 19.35 6.29 -1.45
CA ALA A 129 20.25 5.18 -1.30
C ALA A 129 21.20 4.98 -2.50
N GLY A 130 21.30 5.91 -3.46
CA GLY A 130 22.23 5.81 -4.58
C GLY A 130 22.09 4.55 -5.45
N VAL A 131 20.92 3.88 -5.42
CA VAL A 131 20.60 2.81 -6.36
C VAL A 131 20.40 3.46 -7.74
N PRO A 132 21.00 2.92 -8.83
CA PRO A 132 20.85 3.49 -10.16
C PRO A 132 19.38 3.64 -10.57
N LEU A 133 19.04 4.74 -11.23
CA LEU A 133 17.65 5.08 -11.58
C LEU A 133 16.94 3.94 -12.30
N GLY A 134 17.59 3.34 -13.29
CA GLY A 134 17.02 2.21 -14.05
C GLY A 134 16.62 1.01 -13.19
N VAL A 135 17.45 0.67 -12.18
CA VAL A 135 17.19 -0.44 -11.26
C VAL A 135 15.97 -0.14 -10.38
N THR A 136 15.87 1.08 -9.89
CA THR A 136 14.73 1.57 -9.12
C THR A 136 13.44 1.54 -9.95
N PHE A 137 13.50 1.91 -11.23
CA PHE A 137 12.35 1.83 -12.14
C PHE A 137 11.92 0.40 -12.46
N SER A 138 12.85 -0.55 -12.61
CA SER A 138 12.50 -1.96 -12.75
C SER A 138 11.63 -2.45 -11.59
N PHE A 139 12.01 -2.10 -10.36
CA PHE A 139 11.20 -2.38 -9.18
C PHE A 139 9.85 -1.66 -9.24
N LEU A 140 9.84 -0.35 -9.47
CA LEU A 140 8.64 0.49 -9.48
C LEU A 140 7.59 0.02 -10.49
N ILE A 141 8.04 -0.44 -11.67
CA ILE A 141 7.17 -0.96 -12.73
C ILE A 141 6.67 -2.37 -12.37
N SER A 142 7.54 -3.23 -11.86
CA SER A 142 7.16 -4.62 -11.53
C SER A 142 6.15 -4.72 -10.38
N ALA A 143 6.27 -3.88 -9.35
CA ALA A 143 5.50 -4.01 -8.11
C ALA A 143 3.97 -3.90 -8.27
N PRO A 144 3.42 -2.94 -9.05
CA PRO A 144 1.99 -2.90 -9.34
C PRO A 144 1.59 -3.81 -10.52
N MET A 145 2.55 -4.17 -11.39
CA MET A 145 2.25 -4.86 -12.64
C MET A 145 2.00 -6.35 -12.45
N VAL A 146 2.68 -7.00 -11.49
CA VAL A 146 2.51 -8.41 -11.17
C VAL A 146 2.19 -8.55 -9.69
N ASN A 147 1.00 -9.08 -9.41
CA ASN A 147 0.45 -9.29 -8.07
C ASN A 147 0.16 -10.77 -7.86
N GLU A 148 0.45 -11.31 -6.68
CA GLU A 148 0.20 -12.69 -6.28
C GLU A 148 -1.28 -13.07 -6.37
N VAL A 149 -2.18 -12.16 -5.98
CA VAL A 149 -3.64 -12.35 -6.11
C VAL A 149 -4.02 -12.50 -7.58
N ALA A 150 -3.47 -11.67 -8.47
CA ALA A 150 -3.74 -11.76 -9.90
C ALA A 150 -3.19 -13.08 -10.45
N LEU A 151 -1.98 -13.50 -10.05
CA LEU A 151 -1.39 -14.78 -10.46
C LEU A 151 -2.24 -15.98 -10.03
N ILE A 152 -2.73 -15.99 -8.78
CA ILE A 152 -3.61 -17.06 -8.28
C ILE A 152 -4.92 -17.11 -9.07
N LEU A 153 -5.51 -15.94 -9.35
CA LEU A 153 -6.75 -15.86 -10.13
C LEU A 153 -6.52 -16.34 -11.57
N LEU A 154 -5.45 -15.89 -12.24
CA LEU A 154 -5.11 -16.32 -13.59
C LEU A 154 -4.82 -17.83 -13.63
N PHE A 155 -4.11 -18.35 -12.65
CA PHE A 155 -3.83 -19.77 -12.52
C PHE A 155 -5.13 -20.58 -12.38
N GLY A 156 -6.06 -20.12 -11.54
CA GLY A 156 -7.35 -20.78 -11.32
C GLY A 156 -8.29 -20.73 -12.53
N LEU A 157 -8.28 -19.62 -13.28
CA LEU A 157 -9.20 -19.41 -14.41
C LEU A 157 -8.66 -19.94 -15.73
N PHE A 158 -7.38 -19.72 -16.02
CA PHE A 158 -6.77 -19.98 -17.33
C PHE A 158 -5.67 -21.04 -17.31
N GLY A 159 -5.33 -21.56 -16.13
CA GLY A 159 -4.28 -22.56 -15.95
C GLY A 159 -2.87 -21.97 -15.85
N TRP A 160 -1.90 -22.87 -15.66
CA TRP A 160 -0.52 -22.50 -15.33
C TRP A 160 0.24 -21.84 -16.49
N GLN A 161 -0.10 -22.16 -17.75
CA GLN A 161 0.57 -21.63 -18.92
C GLN A 161 0.37 -20.11 -19.04
N VAL A 162 -0.87 -19.63 -18.81
CA VAL A 162 -1.20 -18.20 -18.90
C VAL A 162 -0.62 -17.44 -17.71
N ALA A 163 -0.69 -18.01 -16.50
CA ALA A 163 -0.09 -17.42 -15.31
C ALA A 163 1.44 -17.27 -15.46
N ALA A 164 2.13 -18.28 -15.97
CA ALA A 164 3.57 -18.24 -16.22
C ALA A 164 3.94 -17.20 -17.30
N LEU A 165 3.15 -17.11 -18.38
CA LEU A 165 3.36 -16.11 -19.42
C LEU A 165 3.21 -14.69 -18.87
N TYR A 166 2.18 -14.44 -18.07
CA TYR A 166 1.96 -13.14 -17.43
C TYR A 166 3.11 -12.76 -16.50
N LEU A 167 3.57 -13.69 -15.66
CA LEU A 167 4.72 -13.49 -14.77
C LEU A 167 5.99 -13.14 -15.57
N LEU A 168 6.30 -13.94 -16.59
CA LEU A 168 7.50 -13.77 -17.41
C LEU A 168 7.45 -12.45 -18.21
N MET A 169 6.31 -12.14 -18.81
CA MET A 169 6.13 -10.87 -19.54
C MET A 169 6.24 -9.67 -18.61
N GLY A 170 5.61 -9.71 -17.43
CA GLY A 170 5.76 -8.66 -16.45
C GLY A 170 7.21 -8.45 -16.04
N LEU A 171 7.93 -9.53 -15.71
CA LEU A 171 9.34 -9.45 -15.35
C LEU A 171 10.20 -8.86 -16.49
N LEU A 172 10.00 -9.34 -17.73
CA LEU A 172 10.76 -8.88 -18.89
C LEU A 172 10.49 -7.41 -19.22
N ILE A 173 9.24 -6.98 -19.19
CA ILE A 173 8.85 -5.57 -19.43
C ILE A 173 9.49 -4.67 -18.38
N ALA A 174 9.40 -5.04 -17.10
CA ALA A 174 10.00 -4.26 -16.01
C ALA A 174 11.52 -4.11 -16.16
N ILE A 175 12.23 -5.23 -16.41
CA ILE A 175 13.68 -5.24 -16.60
C ILE A 175 14.08 -4.42 -17.83
N PHE A 176 13.38 -4.59 -18.96
CA PHE A 176 13.69 -3.89 -20.19
C PHE A 176 13.45 -2.39 -20.06
N ALA A 177 12.32 -1.99 -19.47
CA ALA A 177 12.01 -0.59 -19.21
C ALA A 177 13.03 0.05 -18.27
N GLY A 178 13.40 -0.60 -17.16
CA GLY A 178 14.41 -0.09 -16.25
C GLY A 178 15.80 0.01 -16.89
N MET A 179 16.21 -0.98 -17.69
CA MET A 179 17.46 -0.90 -18.45
C MET A 179 17.46 0.22 -19.48
N LEU A 180 16.34 0.44 -20.17
CA LEU A 180 16.20 1.50 -21.16
C LEU A 180 16.30 2.88 -20.50
N ILE A 181 15.55 3.09 -19.41
CA ILE A 181 15.59 4.33 -18.62
C ILE A 181 17.00 4.59 -18.09
N GLY A 182 17.66 3.56 -17.54
CA GLY A 182 19.03 3.66 -17.05
C GLY A 182 20.07 3.92 -18.15
N LYS A 183 19.83 3.50 -19.40
CA LYS A 183 20.72 3.81 -20.53
C LYS A 183 20.53 5.22 -21.07
N LEU A 184 19.32 5.75 -20.99
CA LEU A 184 18.98 7.09 -21.45
C LEU A 184 19.42 8.20 -20.48
N ASN A 185 19.95 7.83 -19.30
CA ASN A 185 20.30 8.75 -18.21
C ASN A 185 19.20 9.80 -17.96
N MET A 186 17.97 9.32 -17.73
CA MET A 186 16.82 10.20 -17.51
C MET A 186 16.81 10.86 -16.11
N GLU A 187 17.90 10.81 -15.35
CA GLU A 187 18.03 11.45 -14.04
C GLU A 187 17.77 12.97 -14.11
N ASP A 188 18.11 13.60 -15.23
CA ASP A 188 17.90 15.04 -15.42
C ASP A 188 16.42 15.44 -15.55
N HIS A 189 15.53 14.49 -15.85
CA HIS A 189 14.09 14.70 -15.93
C HIS A 189 13.39 14.53 -14.58
N LEU A 190 14.12 14.12 -13.54
CA LEU A 190 13.59 14.07 -12.19
C LEU A 190 13.43 15.47 -11.62
N GLU A 191 12.39 15.65 -10.82
CA GLU A 191 12.18 16.84 -10.01
C GLU A 191 13.44 17.23 -9.22
N ASP A 192 13.73 18.53 -9.16
CA ASP A 192 14.98 19.06 -8.59
C ASP A 192 15.19 18.65 -7.12
N TRP A 193 14.11 18.47 -6.36
CA TRP A 193 14.20 18.00 -4.98
C TRP A 193 14.69 16.55 -4.89
N VAL A 194 14.29 15.67 -5.81
CA VAL A 194 14.77 14.28 -5.89
C VAL A 194 16.25 14.24 -6.29
N ARG A 195 16.63 15.01 -7.30
CA ARG A 195 18.01 15.06 -7.81
C ARG A 195 19.00 15.56 -6.74
N LYS A 196 18.61 16.59 -5.97
CA LYS A 196 19.39 17.10 -4.83
C LYS A 196 19.61 16.05 -3.74
N MET A 197 18.63 15.17 -3.52
CA MET A 197 18.72 14.09 -2.53
C MET A 197 19.59 12.93 -2.99
N GLN A 198 19.64 12.61 -4.29
CA GLN A 198 20.58 11.63 -4.85
C GLN A 198 22.04 12.09 -4.69
N ASN A 199 22.30 13.39 -4.86
CA ASN A 199 23.63 13.98 -4.72
C ASN A 199 24.07 14.14 -3.26
N THR A 200 23.11 14.20 -2.34
CA THR A 200 23.40 14.17 -0.90
C THR A 200 23.58 12.70 -0.51
N GLN A 201 24.75 12.13 -0.81
CA GLN A 201 25.13 10.82 -0.30
C GLN A 201 25.20 10.88 1.23
N SER A 202 24.07 10.68 1.89
CA SER A 202 24.11 10.16 3.23
C SER A 202 24.61 8.73 3.12
N ALA A 203 25.93 8.57 3.26
CA ALA A 203 26.54 7.41 3.88
C ALA A 203 26.04 7.33 5.34
N GLY A 204 24.72 7.28 5.50
CA GLY A 204 24.06 7.02 6.76
C GLY A 204 24.45 5.61 7.13
N ASN A 205 25.43 5.52 8.01
CA ASN A 205 25.75 4.35 8.78
C ASN A 205 24.50 4.05 9.62
N VAL A 206 23.47 3.47 8.99
CA VAL A 206 22.31 2.96 9.70
C VAL A 206 22.80 1.66 10.29
N GLY A 207 23.49 1.77 11.43
CA GLY A 207 23.42 0.74 12.44
C GLY A 207 21.94 0.49 12.62
N ALA A 208 21.46 -0.61 12.03
CA ALA A 208 20.11 -1.09 12.21
C ALA A 208 20.01 -1.48 13.69
N SER A 209 19.75 -0.50 14.56
CA SER A 209 19.10 -0.79 15.82
C SER A 209 17.82 -1.53 15.41
N ALA A 210 17.71 -2.77 15.86
CA ALA A 210 16.54 -3.57 15.55
C ALA A 210 15.32 -2.81 16.06
N MET A 211 14.55 -2.20 15.15
CA MET A 211 13.35 -1.44 15.53
C MET A 211 12.50 -2.31 16.44
N SER A 212 12.17 -1.77 17.60
CA SER A 212 11.32 -2.46 18.55
C SER A 212 9.93 -2.64 17.95
N TRP A 213 9.22 -3.69 18.37
CA TRP A 213 7.83 -3.90 17.92
C TRP A 213 6.92 -2.69 18.17
N ALA A 214 7.21 -1.91 19.22
CA ALA A 214 6.56 -0.66 19.53
C ALA A 214 6.69 0.39 18.41
N GLU A 215 7.92 0.59 17.94
CA GLU A 215 8.24 1.54 16.86
C GLU A 215 7.60 1.10 15.55
N ARG A 216 7.54 -0.21 15.29
CA ARG A 216 6.89 -0.76 14.09
C ARG A 216 5.39 -0.49 14.06
N VAL A 217 4.71 -0.69 15.19
CA VAL A 217 3.29 -0.37 15.33
C VAL A 217 3.04 1.14 15.17
N GLN A 218 3.91 1.98 15.75
CA GLN A 218 3.81 3.44 15.58
C GLN A 218 4.02 3.86 14.11
N HIS A 219 4.96 3.24 13.41
CA HIS A 219 5.15 3.44 11.97
C HIS A 219 3.91 3.05 11.17
N GLY A 220 3.29 1.91 11.48
CA GLY A 220 2.03 1.48 10.87
C GLY A 220 0.93 2.55 11.02
N PHE A 221 0.75 3.09 12.23
CA PHE A 221 -0.24 4.17 12.47
C PHE A 221 0.10 5.47 11.76
N ALA A 222 1.37 5.84 11.70
CA ALA A 222 1.80 7.03 10.96
C ALA A 222 1.45 6.89 9.47
N HIS A 223 1.70 5.70 8.89
CA HIS A 223 1.39 5.39 7.50
C HIS A 223 -0.13 5.44 7.23
N VAL A 224 -0.94 4.87 8.13
CA VAL A 224 -2.40 4.98 8.09
C VAL A 224 -2.85 6.43 8.09
N ARG A 225 -2.37 7.23 9.05
CA ARG A 225 -2.78 8.63 9.19
C ARG A 225 -2.42 9.46 7.97
N GLU A 226 -1.27 9.18 7.35
CA GLU A 226 -0.84 9.86 6.15
C GLU A 226 -1.71 9.49 4.93
N ILE A 227 -1.87 8.20 4.66
CA ILE A 227 -2.57 7.75 3.45
C ILE A 227 -4.08 7.93 3.61
N VAL A 228 -4.68 7.36 4.65
CA VAL A 228 -6.14 7.45 4.87
C VAL A 228 -6.54 8.90 5.10
N GLY A 229 -5.72 9.70 5.79
CA GLY A 229 -5.99 11.12 6.01
C GLY A 229 -6.03 11.97 4.72
N LYS A 230 -5.29 11.57 3.68
CA LYS A 230 -5.32 12.22 2.36
C LYS A 230 -6.41 11.64 1.44
N VAL A 231 -6.66 10.33 1.52
CA VAL A 231 -7.49 9.59 0.56
C VAL A 231 -8.98 9.56 0.94
N TRP A 232 -9.33 9.68 2.22
CA TRP A 232 -10.72 9.55 2.68
C TRP A 232 -11.74 10.47 1.98
N PRO A 233 -11.45 11.75 1.63
CA PRO A 233 -12.45 12.59 0.97
C PRO A 233 -12.77 12.06 -0.43
N TYR A 234 -11.77 11.55 -1.13
CA TYR A 234 -11.92 10.97 -2.46
C TYR A 234 -12.72 9.67 -2.43
N ILE A 235 -12.54 8.85 -1.39
CA ILE A 235 -13.36 7.63 -1.19
C ILE A 235 -14.81 8.00 -0.95
N VAL A 236 -15.09 8.96 -0.08
CA VAL A 236 -16.46 9.41 0.21
C VAL A 236 -17.14 9.93 -1.06
N VAL A 237 -16.43 10.75 -1.86
CA VAL A 237 -16.97 11.24 -3.14
C VAL A 237 -17.17 10.10 -4.14
N GLY A 238 -16.20 9.19 -4.27
CA GLY A 238 -16.28 8.06 -5.21
C GLY A 238 -17.40 7.08 -4.88
N VAL A 239 -17.53 6.69 -3.61
CA VAL A 239 -18.63 5.82 -3.15
C VAL A 239 -19.97 6.55 -3.22
N GLY A 240 -20.00 7.87 -2.96
CA GLY A 240 -21.20 8.70 -3.16
C GLY A 240 -21.69 8.69 -4.60
N LEU A 241 -20.79 8.89 -5.56
CA LEU A 241 -21.10 8.76 -6.98
C LEU A 241 -21.54 7.33 -7.34
N GLY A 242 -20.86 6.32 -6.79
CA GLY A 242 -21.23 4.91 -6.97
C GLY A 242 -22.63 4.59 -6.45
N ALA A 243 -23.00 5.13 -5.28
CA ALA A 243 -24.32 4.99 -4.69
C ALA A 243 -25.41 5.62 -5.56
N LEU A 244 -25.15 6.79 -6.14
CA LEU A 244 -26.07 7.42 -7.08
C LEU A 244 -26.26 6.58 -8.35
N ILE A 245 -25.18 6.02 -8.90
CA ILE A 245 -25.28 5.15 -10.07
C ILE A 245 -26.04 3.86 -9.72
N HIS A 246 -25.72 3.22 -8.61
CA HIS A 246 -26.33 1.96 -8.20
C HIS A 246 -27.81 2.12 -7.80
N GLY A 247 -28.19 3.28 -7.27
CA GLY A 247 -29.57 3.61 -6.97
C GLY A 247 -30.42 3.85 -8.22
N PHE A 248 -29.86 4.44 -9.28
CA PHE A 248 -30.62 4.92 -10.44
C PHE A 248 -30.43 4.12 -11.73
N VAL A 249 -29.46 3.20 -11.79
CA VAL A 249 -29.27 2.26 -12.90
C VAL A 249 -29.76 0.88 -12.43
N PRO A 250 -30.90 0.39 -12.96
CA PRO A 250 -31.41 -0.94 -12.62
C PRO A 250 -30.47 -2.04 -13.13
N GLU A 251 -30.48 -3.19 -12.45
CA GLU A 251 -29.76 -4.42 -12.83
C GLU A 251 -30.16 -4.94 -14.22
#